data_AF-A0A9N9MSV4-F1
#
_entry.id   AF-A0A9N9MSV4-F1
#
_cell.length_a   1.000
_cell.length_b   1.000
_cell.length_c   1.000
_cell.angle_alpha   90.00
_cell.angle_beta   90.00
_cell.angle_gamma   90.00
#
_symmetry.space_group_name_H-M   'P 1'
#
loop_
_entity.id
_entity.type
_entity.pdbx_description
1 polymer ?
#
loop_
_entity_poly.entity_id
_entity_poly.type
_entity_poly.pdbx_seq_one_letter_code
_entity_poly.pdbx_strand_id
1 'polypeptide(L)'
;MRWVGFAQKVFISFLLLVVICFYENRALPNTANQSYCLSDAYNTSKMCSVRGSLLSQSIWNHYTGFFCYNYTNDARFNKKLKYNLNFSFNCKGYTLKLPVAIVNESTIAMYDYGDSESVNLLKNSFKTEKMFDNYLKCCRDAEYCCANSMNDENLALSTTYCPVVWDAWSCFPRTPVNTVAALPCSSQAYQSPDKVCTLESKKECIWNGTLALWNQQTNYTACAIAPVYLRRYNYHVVALIVCIAWSLPAIIIFLSIPTFRETTRVILHRNLLIAIVVRNILTITSRKTIIIDALLSPSLSNHLMEKNTVLCRILSFFGSAATSSTYACMLVDGYYLHKMIVRTFAKEPQVINLYIVVAVLTFLPSLIWATIVGVNERTSCWTVDSHGEQWAVDSFRVIILLINTFLLLDIIRVMISKMKQGGTTRQTKAAFRATLFLIPLFGLHIFITAKKVVINDTCVAEDIYDYFRYTMEASQGVFVALLFCYANTEVHNELKNAFRKLSIHLNQRYGWNIGPKTKSRRRTTTATYVQSRDSRSDF
;
A
#
# COMPACT_ATOMS: atom_id res chain seq x y z
N MET A 1 62.10 -52.41 -22.48
CA MET A 1 61.40 -51.10 -22.35
C MET A 1 61.07 -50.50 -23.72
N ARG A 2 60.12 -51.07 -24.47
CA ARG A 2 59.67 -50.49 -25.76
C ARG A 2 58.28 -50.99 -26.21
N TRP A 3 57.41 -51.31 -25.25
CA TRP A 3 56.04 -51.80 -25.52
C TRP A 3 54.93 -51.10 -24.70
N VAL A 4 55.29 -50.21 -23.78
CA VAL A 4 54.32 -49.50 -22.92
C VAL A 4 53.84 -48.16 -23.55
N GLY A 5 54.63 -47.56 -24.45
CA GLY A 5 54.29 -46.27 -25.08
C GLY A 5 53.35 -46.32 -26.29
N PHE A 6 53.09 -47.50 -26.86
CA PHE A 6 52.23 -47.65 -28.04
C PHE A 6 50.76 -47.91 -27.65
N ALA A 7 50.54 -48.71 -26.60
CA ALA A 7 49.19 -48.99 -26.09
C ALA A 7 48.47 -47.76 -25.51
N GLN A 8 49.23 -46.80 -24.93
CA GLN A 8 48.66 -45.59 -24.35
C GLN A 8 48.22 -44.55 -25.42
N LYS A 9 48.83 -44.57 -26.62
CA LYS A 9 48.45 -43.68 -27.72
C LYS A 9 47.26 -44.21 -28.53
N VAL A 10 47.10 -45.52 -28.63
CA VAL A 10 45.94 -46.15 -29.31
C VAL A 10 44.68 -46.04 -28.45
N PHE A 11 44.79 -46.15 -27.12
CA PHE A 11 43.63 -46.02 -26.22
C PHE A 11 43.08 -44.59 -26.14
N ILE A 12 43.95 -43.57 -26.20
CA ILE A 12 43.54 -42.16 -26.22
C ILE A 12 42.96 -41.75 -27.57
N SER A 13 43.44 -42.34 -28.68
CA SER A 13 42.88 -42.09 -30.01
C SER A 13 41.51 -42.77 -30.22
N PHE A 14 41.22 -43.85 -29.48
CA PHE A 14 39.92 -44.54 -29.54
C PHE A 14 38.88 -43.92 -28.61
N LEU A 15 39.30 -43.28 -27.50
CA LEU A 15 38.41 -42.51 -26.62
C LEU A 15 37.95 -41.18 -27.23
N LEU A 16 38.65 -40.67 -28.26
CA LEU A 16 38.31 -39.45 -28.99
C LEU A 16 37.33 -39.67 -30.16
N LEU A 17 36.95 -40.92 -30.44
CA LEU A 17 36.09 -41.29 -31.58
C LEU A 17 34.73 -41.89 -31.18
N VAL A 18 34.39 -41.92 -29.89
CA VAL A 18 33.07 -42.39 -29.39
C VAL A 18 32.32 -41.31 -28.58
N VAL A 19 32.65 -40.02 -28.77
CA VAL A 19 31.78 -38.91 -28.36
C VAL A 19 31.24 -38.20 -29.61
N ILE A 20 30.55 -38.96 -30.45
CA ILE A 20 29.53 -38.42 -31.35
C ILE A 20 28.18 -38.77 -30.73
N CYS A 21 27.91 -38.18 -29.57
CA CYS A 21 26.55 -37.80 -29.20
C CYS A 21 26.51 -36.28 -29.32
N PHE A 22 26.21 -35.82 -30.53
CA PHE A 22 25.64 -34.50 -30.74
C PHE A 22 24.41 -34.38 -29.83
N TYR A 23 24.36 -33.35 -28.99
CA TYR A 23 23.28 -32.37 -28.90
C TYR A 23 23.47 -31.51 -27.65
N GLU A 24 24.31 -30.48 -27.75
CA GLU A 24 24.14 -29.28 -26.92
C GLU A 24 23.48 -28.23 -27.81
N ASN A 25 22.20 -27.94 -27.56
CA ASN A 25 21.51 -26.83 -28.20
C ASN A 25 22.12 -25.53 -27.66
N ARG A 26 22.50 -24.65 -28.59
CA ARG A 26 23.23 -23.39 -28.37
C ARG A 26 22.49 -22.26 -29.09
N ALA A 27 22.78 -21.01 -28.72
CA ALA A 27 22.35 -19.87 -29.51
C ALA A 27 22.90 -19.99 -30.94
N LEU A 28 22.04 -19.73 -31.93
CA LEU A 28 22.32 -20.05 -33.32
C LEU A 28 22.66 -18.80 -34.13
N PRO A 29 23.46 -18.94 -35.20
CA PRO A 29 23.70 -17.85 -36.14
C PRO A 29 22.39 -17.47 -36.86
N ASN A 30 22.25 -16.18 -37.16
CA ASN A 30 21.10 -15.64 -37.89
C ASN A 30 21.32 -15.76 -39.40
N THR A 31 21.30 -16.99 -39.93
CA THR A 31 21.47 -17.29 -41.35
C THR A 31 20.21 -17.93 -41.94
N ALA A 32 19.99 -17.75 -43.24
CA ALA A 32 18.87 -18.40 -43.92
C ALA A 32 19.05 -19.93 -43.91
N ASN A 33 18.04 -20.66 -43.42
CA ASN A 33 17.94 -22.12 -43.43
C ASN A 33 19.16 -22.84 -42.80
N GLN A 34 19.16 -22.99 -41.47
CA GLN A 34 20.24 -23.67 -40.73
C GLN A 34 19.85 -25.06 -40.23
N SER A 35 20.83 -25.92 -39.94
CA SER A 35 20.58 -27.26 -39.39
C SER A 35 20.39 -27.22 -37.88
N TYR A 36 19.16 -27.48 -37.43
CA TYR A 36 18.78 -27.68 -36.04
C TYR A 36 17.71 -28.77 -36.02
N CYS A 37 18.00 -29.91 -35.40
CA CYS A 37 16.99 -30.95 -35.19
C CYS A 37 16.78 -31.10 -33.69
N LEU A 38 15.54 -31.38 -33.29
CA LEU A 38 15.28 -31.88 -31.95
C LEU A 38 15.83 -33.32 -31.89
N SER A 39 16.30 -33.78 -30.73
CA SER A 39 16.63 -35.20 -30.52
C SER A 39 15.44 -36.11 -30.90
N ASP A 40 15.63 -37.43 -31.03
CA ASP A 40 14.67 -38.44 -31.57
C ASP A 40 13.22 -38.45 -30.98
N ALA A 41 12.88 -37.49 -30.12
CA ALA A 41 11.57 -37.15 -29.57
C ALA A 41 10.61 -36.42 -30.54
N TYR A 42 10.78 -36.45 -31.87
CA TYR A 42 9.67 -36.04 -32.77
C TYR A 42 8.49 -37.03 -32.72
N ASN A 43 8.66 -38.14 -32.00
CA ASN A 43 7.68 -39.20 -31.80
C ASN A 43 7.09 -39.24 -30.37
N THR A 44 7.05 -38.11 -29.66
CA THR A 44 6.15 -38.02 -28.50
C THR A 44 4.72 -37.97 -29.02
N SER A 45 3.94 -39.03 -28.80
CA SER A 45 2.50 -39.07 -29.14
C SER A 45 1.69 -37.99 -28.43
N LYS A 46 2.22 -37.41 -27.35
CA LYS A 46 1.54 -36.42 -26.54
C LYS A 46 1.39 -35.09 -27.27
N MET A 47 0.13 -34.71 -27.45
CA MET A 47 -0.29 -33.41 -27.98
C MET A 47 -0.74 -32.51 -26.83
N CYS A 48 -0.49 -31.21 -26.95
CA CYS A 48 -0.88 -30.21 -25.96
C CYS A 48 -1.55 -29.01 -26.64
N SER A 49 -2.57 -28.43 -26.00
CA SER A 49 -3.38 -27.35 -26.57
C SER A 49 -2.94 -25.97 -26.08
N VAL A 50 -2.46 -25.13 -26.99
CA VAL A 50 -2.16 -23.72 -26.72
C VAL A 50 -3.09 -22.83 -27.55
N ARG A 51 -3.89 -22.01 -26.86
CA ARG A 51 -4.86 -21.08 -27.47
C ARG A 51 -5.77 -21.73 -28.53
N GLY A 52 -6.10 -23.01 -28.34
CA GLY A 52 -6.95 -23.78 -29.24
C GLY A 52 -6.21 -24.54 -30.36
N SER A 53 -4.89 -24.35 -30.49
CA SER A 53 -4.05 -25.10 -31.43
C SER A 53 -3.35 -26.25 -30.73
N LEU A 54 -3.40 -27.44 -31.34
CA LEU A 54 -2.67 -28.63 -30.84
C LEU A 54 -1.24 -28.61 -31.36
N LEU A 55 -0.28 -28.72 -30.45
CA LEU A 55 1.16 -28.81 -30.74
C LEU A 55 1.73 -30.09 -30.11
N SER A 56 2.76 -30.66 -30.73
CA SER A 56 3.52 -31.76 -30.13
C SER A 56 4.30 -31.26 -28.92
N GLN A 57 4.49 -32.13 -27.93
CA GLN A 57 5.28 -31.79 -26.74
C GLN A 57 6.73 -31.38 -27.09
N SER A 58 7.31 -31.94 -28.15
CA SER A 58 8.68 -31.64 -28.61
C SER A 58 8.91 -30.18 -29.01
N ILE A 59 7.90 -29.51 -29.57
CA ILE A 59 7.99 -28.09 -29.98
C ILE A 59 7.30 -27.15 -28.98
N TRP A 60 6.70 -27.70 -27.93
CA TRP A 60 5.85 -26.97 -26.98
C TRP A 60 6.57 -25.78 -26.34
N ASN A 61 7.77 -26.00 -25.81
CA ASN A 61 8.54 -24.98 -25.10
C ASN A 61 8.90 -23.79 -25.99
N HIS A 62 9.21 -24.02 -27.28
CA HIS A 62 9.49 -22.95 -28.22
C HIS A 62 8.27 -22.04 -28.44
N TYR A 63 7.08 -22.62 -28.65
CA TYR A 63 5.86 -21.84 -28.88
C TYR A 63 5.32 -21.19 -27.61
N THR A 64 5.30 -21.90 -26.48
CA THR A 64 4.80 -21.35 -25.22
C THR A 64 5.73 -20.29 -24.65
N GLY A 65 7.05 -20.48 -24.76
CA GLY A 65 8.03 -19.45 -24.44
C GLY A 65 7.85 -18.22 -25.31
N PHE A 66 7.63 -18.39 -26.63
CA PHE A 66 7.31 -17.26 -27.51
C PHE A 66 6.05 -16.52 -27.06
N PHE A 67 4.98 -17.24 -26.74
CA PHE A 67 3.73 -16.61 -26.28
C PHE A 67 3.91 -15.89 -24.94
N CYS A 68 4.60 -16.50 -23.97
CA CYS A 68 4.95 -15.83 -22.72
C CYS A 68 5.74 -14.54 -22.98
N TYR A 69 6.72 -14.55 -23.89
CA TYR A 69 7.54 -13.38 -24.23
C TYR A 69 6.73 -12.30 -24.97
N ASN A 70 5.99 -12.68 -26.00
CA ASN A 70 5.26 -11.76 -26.86
C ASN A 70 4.11 -11.07 -26.11
N TYR A 71 3.39 -11.81 -25.26
CA TYR A 71 2.32 -11.24 -24.45
C TYR A 71 2.82 -10.46 -23.24
N THR A 72 4.10 -10.58 -22.86
CA THR A 72 4.66 -9.73 -21.81
C THR A 72 4.56 -8.24 -22.19
N ASN A 73 4.12 -7.41 -21.24
CA ASN A 73 3.98 -5.97 -21.42
C ASN A 73 5.32 -5.30 -21.79
N ASP A 74 5.30 -4.47 -22.84
CA ASP A 74 6.47 -3.78 -23.39
C ASP A 74 7.22 -2.93 -22.35
N ALA A 75 6.52 -2.40 -21.34
CA ALA A 75 7.11 -1.61 -20.25
C ALA A 75 8.12 -2.41 -19.40
N ARG A 76 8.12 -3.75 -19.47
CA ARG A 76 9.05 -4.64 -18.76
C ARG A 76 10.38 -4.85 -19.48
N PHE A 77 10.49 -4.41 -20.74
CA PHE A 77 11.69 -4.56 -21.55
C PHE A 77 12.51 -3.27 -21.60
N ASN A 78 13.84 -3.39 -21.62
CA ASN A 78 14.72 -2.30 -22.03
C ASN A 78 14.52 -2.02 -23.53
N LYS A 79 14.51 -3.10 -24.31
CA LYS A 79 14.18 -3.13 -25.74
C LYS A 79 13.65 -4.52 -26.04
N LYS A 80 12.37 -4.61 -26.43
CA LYS A 80 11.77 -5.88 -26.83
C LYS A 80 12.37 -6.32 -28.17
N LEU A 81 12.86 -7.56 -28.23
CA LEU A 81 13.49 -8.08 -29.43
C LEU A 81 12.45 -8.34 -30.52
N LYS A 82 12.85 -8.12 -31.78
CA LYS A 82 12.05 -8.54 -32.92
C LYS A 82 12.07 -10.06 -33.00
N TYR A 83 11.02 -10.65 -33.55
CA TYR A 83 10.90 -12.11 -33.67
C TYR A 83 10.54 -12.52 -35.09
N ASN A 84 10.84 -13.77 -35.42
CA ASN A 84 10.36 -14.44 -36.62
C ASN A 84 9.63 -15.73 -36.20
N LEU A 85 8.35 -15.84 -36.55
CA LEU A 85 7.49 -16.97 -36.19
C LEU A 85 7.80 -18.25 -36.98
N ASN A 86 8.32 -18.09 -38.20
CA ASN A 86 8.45 -19.16 -39.18
C ASN A 86 9.91 -19.33 -39.62
N PHE A 87 10.84 -19.29 -38.67
CA PHE A 87 12.24 -19.51 -38.98
C PHE A 87 12.46 -20.99 -39.33
N SER A 88 12.95 -21.22 -40.55
CA SER A 88 13.09 -22.57 -41.10
C SER A 88 14.41 -23.20 -40.69
N PHE A 89 14.31 -24.40 -40.14
CA PHE A 89 15.41 -25.27 -39.76
C PHE A 89 15.40 -26.53 -40.62
N ASN A 90 16.54 -26.86 -41.21
CA ASN A 90 16.68 -28.04 -42.05
C ASN A 90 17.09 -29.24 -41.16
N CYS A 91 16.16 -30.16 -40.99
CA CYS A 91 16.40 -31.43 -40.31
C CYS A 91 16.68 -32.54 -41.34
N LYS A 92 17.27 -33.66 -40.90
CA LYS A 92 17.51 -34.82 -41.77
C LYS A 92 16.17 -35.41 -42.27
N GLY A 93 15.69 -34.93 -43.42
CA GLY A 93 14.48 -35.42 -44.10
C GLY A 93 13.22 -34.55 -43.97
N TYR A 94 13.25 -33.42 -43.25
CA TYR A 94 12.11 -32.49 -43.15
C TYR A 94 12.54 -31.06 -42.76
N THR A 95 11.66 -30.08 -43.00
CA THR A 95 11.85 -28.69 -42.57
C THR A 95 11.01 -28.39 -41.33
N LEU A 96 11.66 -27.97 -40.26
CA LEU A 96 11.03 -27.57 -39.00
C LEU A 96 10.91 -26.04 -38.95
N LYS A 97 9.75 -25.51 -38.57
CA LYS A 97 9.54 -24.06 -38.39
C LYS A 97 9.34 -23.77 -36.91
N LEU A 98 10.15 -22.89 -36.34
CA LEU A 98 10.04 -22.48 -34.94
C LEU A 98 10.09 -20.96 -34.79
N PRO A 99 9.45 -20.41 -33.74
CA PRO A 99 9.60 -19.02 -33.39
C PRO A 99 10.98 -18.75 -32.78
N VAL A 100 11.63 -17.67 -33.22
CA VAL A 100 12.94 -17.25 -32.74
C VAL A 100 12.99 -15.75 -32.49
N ALA A 101 13.77 -15.32 -31.50
CA ALA A 101 14.09 -13.93 -31.23
C ALA A 101 15.33 -13.52 -32.05
N ILE A 102 15.25 -12.39 -32.74
CA ILE A 102 16.38 -11.78 -33.44
C ILE A 102 17.09 -10.87 -32.46
N VAL A 103 18.24 -11.30 -31.97
CA VAL A 103 19.06 -10.51 -31.04
C VAL A 103 19.82 -9.47 -31.85
N ASN A 104 20.60 -9.93 -32.83
CA ASN A 104 21.48 -9.13 -33.68
C ASN A 104 21.38 -9.61 -35.14
N GLU A 105 22.06 -8.94 -36.06
CA GLU A 105 22.22 -9.42 -37.44
C GLU A 105 22.94 -10.78 -37.52
N SER A 106 23.75 -11.13 -36.52
CA SER A 106 24.53 -12.37 -36.49
C SER A 106 23.91 -13.50 -35.66
N THR A 107 22.96 -13.21 -34.76
CA THR A 107 22.59 -14.15 -33.68
C THR A 107 21.10 -14.16 -33.42
N ILE A 108 20.54 -15.37 -33.31
CA ILE A 108 19.17 -15.61 -32.87
C ILE A 108 19.16 -16.33 -31.52
N ALA A 109 18.11 -16.11 -30.74
CA ALA A 109 17.83 -16.83 -29.51
C ALA A 109 16.52 -17.61 -29.68
N MET A 110 16.50 -18.86 -29.21
CA MET A 110 15.29 -19.65 -29.16
C MET A 110 14.46 -19.27 -27.93
N TYR A 111 13.15 -19.45 -28.02
CA TYR A 111 12.25 -19.26 -26.89
C TYR A 111 12.15 -20.49 -25.95
N ASP A 112 13.07 -21.45 -26.08
CA ASP A 112 13.15 -22.58 -25.16
C ASP A 112 13.93 -22.18 -23.91
N TYR A 113 13.34 -22.35 -22.73
CA TYR A 113 13.98 -22.02 -21.47
C TYR A 113 14.92 -23.13 -20.97
N GLY A 114 14.93 -24.30 -21.61
CA GLY A 114 15.93 -25.34 -21.38
C GLY A 114 17.30 -24.98 -21.95
N ASP A 115 17.35 -24.10 -22.95
CA ASP A 115 18.60 -23.59 -23.53
C ASP A 115 19.15 -22.40 -22.73
N SER A 116 20.15 -22.67 -21.90
CA SER A 116 20.80 -21.65 -21.07
C SER A 116 21.38 -20.47 -21.85
N GLU A 117 21.84 -20.66 -23.10
CA GLU A 117 22.46 -19.60 -23.88
C GLU A 117 21.39 -18.65 -24.45
N SER A 118 20.33 -19.21 -25.05
CA SER A 118 19.18 -18.43 -25.50
C SER A 118 18.49 -17.69 -24.34
N VAL A 119 18.35 -18.33 -23.18
CA VAL A 119 17.83 -17.73 -21.95
C VAL A 119 18.66 -16.51 -21.53
N ASN A 120 19.99 -16.61 -21.54
CA ASN A 120 20.88 -15.51 -21.21
C ASN A 120 20.76 -14.34 -22.20
N LEU A 121 20.61 -14.63 -23.50
CA LEU A 121 20.38 -13.60 -24.51
C LEU A 121 19.03 -12.90 -24.32
N LEU A 122 17.97 -13.65 -24.01
CA LEU A 122 16.65 -13.10 -23.73
C LEU A 122 16.64 -12.27 -22.43
N LYS A 123 17.38 -12.68 -21.39
CA LYS A 123 17.51 -11.95 -20.10
C LYS A 123 17.91 -10.50 -20.31
N ASN A 124 18.85 -10.24 -21.22
CA ASN A 124 19.37 -8.90 -21.52
C ASN A 124 18.30 -7.95 -22.09
N SER A 125 17.18 -8.47 -22.61
CA SER A 125 16.08 -7.65 -23.11
C SER A 125 15.18 -7.09 -21.99
N PHE A 126 15.19 -7.66 -20.79
CA PHE A 126 14.35 -7.24 -19.65
C PHE A 126 15.00 -6.14 -18.80
N LYS A 127 14.19 -5.28 -18.17
CA LYS A 127 14.69 -4.18 -17.30
C LYS A 127 15.28 -4.67 -15.98
N THR A 128 14.68 -5.69 -15.39
CA THR A 128 15.05 -6.21 -14.07
C THR A 128 15.01 -7.73 -14.05
N GLU A 129 15.82 -8.34 -13.19
CA GLU A 129 15.87 -9.80 -13.01
C GLU A 129 14.51 -10.37 -12.56
N LYS A 130 13.82 -9.68 -11.64
CA LYS A 130 12.46 -10.07 -11.19
C LYS A 130 11.44 -10.16 -12.33
N MET A 131 11.53 -9.28 -13.33
CA MET A 131 10.64 -9.33 -14.51
C MET A 131 10.98 -10.52 -15.42
N PHE A 132 12.25 -10.86 -15.54
CA PHE A 132 12.72 -12.03 -16.27
C PHE A 132 12.34 -13.34 -15.57
N ASP A 133 12.43 -13.39 -14.24
CA ASP A 133 12.01 -14.55 -13.45
C ASP A 133 10.51 -14.84 -13.62
N ASN A 134 9.67 -13.80 -13.72
CA ASN A 134 8.26 -13.97 -14.07
C ASN A 134 8.10 -14.63 -15.45
N TYR A 135 9.01 -14.36 -16.40
CA TYR A 135 8.95 -14.93 -17.76
C TYR A 135 9.32 -16.40 -17.73
N LEU A 136 10.40 -16.74 -17.03
CA LEU A 136 10.77 -18.14 -16.80
C LEU A 136 9.68 -18.90 -16.06
N LYS A 137 9.03 -18.27 -15.06
CA LYS A 137 7.89 -18.87 -14.36
C LYS A 137 6.74 -19.18 -15.30
N CYS A 138 6.37 -18.25 -16.20
CA CYS A 138 5.36 -18.50 -17.23
C CYS A 138 5.70 -19.71 -18.11
N CYS A 139 6.97 -19.85 -18.50
CA CYS A 139 7.42 -20.97 -19.34
C CYS A 139 7.32 -22.31 -18.58
N ARG A 140 7.74 -22.36 -17.31
CA ARG A 140 7.63 -23.56 -16.46
C ARG A 140 6.18 -23.92 -16.18
N ASP A 141 5.33 -22.94 -15.92
CA ASP A 141 3.89 -23.15 -15.70
C ASP A 141 3.23 -23.73 -16.97
N ALA A 142 3.70 -23.33 -18.17
CA ALA A 142 3.25 -23.88 -19.43
C ALA A 142 3.69 -25.34 -19.65
N GLU A 143 4.94 -25.69 -19.34
CA GLU A 143 5.42 -27.08 -19.37
C GLU A 143 4.62 -27.94 -18.39
N TYR A 144 4.46 -27.47 -17.15
CA TYR A 144 3.68 -28.16 -16.11
C TYR A 144 2.24 -28.43 -16.57
N CYS A 145 1.60 -27.45 -17.21
CA CYS A 145 0.25 -27.57 -17.75
C CYS A 145 0.15 -28.70 -18.80
N CYS A 146 1.09 -28.75 -19.75
CA CYS A 146 1.13 -29.80 -20.77
C CYS A 146 1.45 -31.17 -20.16
N ALA A 147 2.42 -31.23 -19.24
CA ALA A 147 2.85 -32.47 -18.61
C ALA A 147 1.75 -33.10 -17.74
N ASN A 148 1.04 -32.31 -16.93
CA ASN A 148 0.17 -32.83 -15.87
C ASN A 148 -1.34 -32.63 -16.10
N SER A 149 -1.74 -31.57 -16.81
CA SER A 149 -3.17 -31.23 -16.96
C SER A 149 -3.76 -31.66 -18.31
N MET A 150 -2.92 -31.78 -19.34
CA MET A 150 -3.33 -32.14 -20.70
C MET A 150 -3.11 -33.63 -20.97
N ASN A 151 -4.20 -34.39 -20.84
CA ASN A 151 -4.30 -35.80 -21.22
C ASN A 151 -5.33 -35.93 -22.35
N ASP A 152 -5.31 -37.05 -23.09
CA ASP A 152 -6.18 -37.27 -24.25
C ASP A 152 -7.67 -37.07 -23.92
N GLU A 153 -8.12 -37.51 -22.75
CA GLU A 153 -9.50 -37.30 -22.28
C GLU A 153 -9.87 -35.84 -22.05
N ASN A 154 -8.92 -35.04 -21.57
CA ASN A 154 -9.10 -33.63 -21.22
C ASN A 154 -8.96 -32.69 -22.42
N LEU A 155 -8.31 -33.17 -23.48
CA LEU A 155 -8.18 -32.48 -24.76
C LEU A 155 -9.31 -32.81 -25.74
N ALA A 156 -10.05 -33.91 -25.50
CA ALA A 156 -11.17 -34.32 -26.32
C ALA A 156 -12.24 -33.21 -26.42
N LEU A 157 -12.57 -32.84 -27.66
CA LEU A 157 -13.67 -31.90 -27.93
C LEU A 157 -15.00 -32.53 -27.50
N SER A 158 -15.80 -31.76 -26.78
CA SER A 158 -17.07 -32.21 -26.24
C SER A 158 -18.16 -31.18 -26.47
N THR A 159 -19.41 -31.61 -26.38
CA THR A 159 -20.57 -30.71 -26.41
C THR A 159 -20.87 -30.10 -25.04
N THR A 160 -20.32 -30.67 -23.96
CA THR A 160 -20.66 -30.32 -22.57
C THR A 160 -19.54 -29.58 -21.84
N TYR A 161 -18.28 -29.74 -22.28
CA TYR A 161 -17.12 -29.12 -21.63
C TYR A 161 -16.15 -28.55 -22.66
N CYS A 162 -15.59 -27.38 -22.37
CA CYS A 162 -14.40 -26.89 -23.05
C CYS A 162 -13.16 -27.66 -22.59
N PRO A 163 -12.24 -28.02 -23.51
CA PRO A 163 -11.05 -28.81 -23.20
C PRO A 163 -10.03 -28.01 -22.38
N VAL A 164 -9.04 -28.67 -21.77
CA VAL A 164 -7.93 -27.98 -21.10
C VAL A 164 -7.13 -27.18 -22.13
N VAL A 165 -6.78 -25.93 -21.81
CA VAL A 165 -6.03 -25.05 -22.73
C VAL A 165 -5.03 -24.16 -22.01
N TRP A 166 -3.83 -24.02 -22.57
CA TRP A 166 -2.88 -22.97 -22.18
C TRP A 166 -3.18 -21.70 -22.97
N ASP A 167 -3.48 -20.59 -22.30
CA ASP A 167 -3.91 -19.37 -22.98
C ASP A 167 -2.78 -18.36 -23.30
N ALA A 168 -1.52 -18.76 -23.06
CA ALA A 168 -0.27 -17.99 -23.04
C ALA A 168 0.22 -17.53 -21.66
N TRP A 169 -0.65 -17.50 -20.65
CA TRP A 169 -0.28 -17.07 -19.29
C TRP A 169 -0.72 -18.02 -18.19
N SER A 170 -1.86 -18.68 -18.37
CA SER A 170 -2.48 -19.57 -17.40
C SER A 170 -3.03 -20.85 -18.05
N CYS A 171 -3.06 -21.92 -17.26
CA CYS A 171 -3.57 -23.23 -17.65
C CYS A 171 -5.05 -23.36 -17.26
N PHE A 172 -5.96 -23.18 -18.21
CA PHE A 172 -7.39 -23.27 -17.94
C PHE A 172 -7.85 -24.74 -17.90
N PRO A 173 -8.47 -25.18 -16.79
CA PRO A 173 -8.94 -26.55 -16.66
C PRO A 173 -10.19 -26.81 -17.51
N ARG A 174 -10.54 -28.08 -17.67
CA ARG A 174 -11.78 -28.49 -18.33
C ARG A 174 -12.98 -27.85 -17.61
N THR A 175 -13.81 -27.14 -18.35
CA THR A 175 -14.85 -26.27 -17.78
C THR A 175 -16.19 -26.49 -18.48
N PRO A 176 -17.32 -26.59 -17.75
CA PRO A 176 -18.64 -26.77 -18.37
C PRO A 176 -19.04 -25.63 -19.31
N VAL A 177 -19.82 -25.96 -20.33
CA VAL A 177 -20.40 -24.98 -21.25
C VAL A 177 -21.27 -23.95 -20.52
N ASN A 178 -21.26 -22.70 -20.99
CA ASN A 178 -21.96 -21.55 -20.43
C ASN A 178 -21.53 -21.23 -18.98
N THR A 179 -20.33 -21.63 -18.58
CA THR A 179 -19.71 -21.27 -17.30
C THR A 179 -18.37 -20.56 -17.50
N VAL A 180 -17.90 -19.94 -16.41
CA VAL A 180 -16.66 -19.16 -16.40
C VAL A 180 -15.64 -19.83 -15.50
N ALA A 181 -14.46 -20.12 -16.03
CA ALA A 181 -13.33 -20.56 -15.25
C ALA A 181 -12.60 -19.34 -14.66
N ALA A 182 -12.41 -19.33 -13.34
CA ALA A 182 -11.63 -18.33 -12.64
C ALA A 182 -10.33 -18.95 -12.10
N LEU A 183 -9.20 -18.31 -12.36
CA LEU A 183 -7.89 -18.75 -11.89
C LEU A 183 -7.10 -17.58 -11.32
N PRO A 184 -6.18 -17.79 -10.38
CA PRO A 184 -5.23 -16.78 -9.96
C PRO A 184 -4.48 -16.19 -11.18
N CYS A 185 -4.35 -14.87 -11.21
CA CYS A 185 -3.63 -14.18 -12.28
C CYS A 185 -2.17 -14.68 -12.34
N SER A 186 -1.69 -14.92 -13.56
CA SER A 186 -0.27 -15.23 -13.79
C SER A 186 0.62 -14.06 -13.36
N SER A 187 1.84 -14.35 -12.92
CA SER A 187 2.87 -13.34 -12.61
C SER A 187 3.18 -12.41 -13.80
N GLN A 188 2.89 -12.88 -15.02
CA GLN A 188 2.99 -12.08 -16.23
C GLN A 188 1.87 -11.06 -16.40
N ALA A 189 0.66 -11.37 -15.92
CA ALA A 189 -0.51 -10.51 -16.07
C ALA A 189 -0.51 -9.33 -15.08
N TYR A 190 0.16 -9.46 -13.94
CA TYR A 190 0.25 -8.37 -12.96
C TYR A 190 1.03 -7.17 -13.49
N GLN A 191 0.46 -5.97 -13.46
CA GLN A 191 1.17 -4.76 -13.92
C GLN A 191 2.25 -4.28 -12.94
N SER A 192 2.17 -4.67 -11.67
CA SER A 192 3.15 -4.35 -10.62
C SER A 192 3.88 -5.61 -10.15
N PRO A 193 5.19 -5.53 -9.83
CA PRO A 193 5.94 -6.63 -9.24
C PRO A 193 5.48 -7.00 -7.80
N ASP A 194 4.63 -6.19 -7.18
CA ASP A 194 4.17 -6.41 -5.81
C ASP A 194 2.81 -7.12 -5.81
N LYS A 195 2.78 -8.35 -5.27
CA LYS A 195 1.55 -9.11 -5.06
C LYS A 195 0.79 -8.48 -3.88
N VAL A 196 -0.12 -7.55 -4.18
CA VAL A 196 -0.99 -6.93 -3.15
C VAL A 196 -2.01 -7.92 -2.62
N CYS A 197 -2.61 -8.70 -3.52
CA CYS A 197 -3.56 -9.76 -3.22
C CYS A 197 -3.69 -10.70 -4.42
N THR A 198 -4.31 -11.85 -4.19
CA THR A 198 -4.61 -12.81 -5.26
C THR A 198 -5.81 -12.33 -6.08
N LEU A 199 -5.53 -11.83 -7.28
CA LEU A 199 -6.53 -11.42 -8.27
C LEU A 199 -6.81 -12.60 -9.19
N GLU A 200 -7.99 -12.62 -9.82
CA GLU A 200 -8.42 -13.73 -10.67
C GLU A 200 -8.59 -13.29 -12.12
N SER A 201 -8.03 -14.08 -13.05
CA SER A 201 -8.37 -14.01 -14.46
C SER A 201 -9.58 -14.90 -14.74
N LYS A 202 -10.40 -14.50 -15.72
CA LYS A 202 -11.64 -15.20 -16.06
C LYS A 202 -11.68 -15.57 -17.53
N LYS A 203 -12.03 -16.81 -17.84
CA LYS A 203 -12.22 -17.28 -19.22
C LYS A 203 -13.57 -17.96 -19.36
N GLU A 204 -14.30 -17.61 -20.41
CA GLU A 204 -15.66 -18.08 -20.64
C GLU A 204 -15.67 -19.25 -21.61
N CYS A 205 -16.39 -20.32 -21.24
CA CYS A 205 -16.67 -21.45 -22.11
C CYS A 205 -18.04 -21.27 -22.75
N ILE A 206 -18.08 -21.18 -24.08
CA ILE A 206 -19.27 -20.81 -24.84
C ILE A 206 -19.74 -21.99 -25.69
N TRP A 207 -21.06 -22.14 -25.83
CA TRP A 207 -21.68 -23.03 -26.79
C TRP A 207 -21.78 -22.40 -28.18
N ASN A 208 -21.15 -22.99 -29.19
CA ASN A 208 -21.24 -22.49 -30.57
C ASN A 208 -22.30 -23.21 -31.42
N GLY A 209 -23.26 -23.90 -30.80
CA GLY A 209 -24.28 -24.69 -31.51
C GLY A 209 -23.86 -26.11 -31.88
N THR A 210 -22.56 -26.37 -32.01
CA THR A 210 -22.00 -27.69 -32.37
C THR A 210 -21.03 -28.23 -31.33
N LEU A 211 -20.17 -27.38 -30.76
CA LEU A 211 -19.12 -27.77 -29.81
C LEU A 211 -18.96 -26.71 -28.71
N ALA A 212 -18.46 -27.16 -27.57
CA ALA A 212 -18.00 -26.31 -26.48
C ALA A 212 -16.65 -25.68 -26.85
N LEU A 213 -16.60 -24.36 -26.94
CA LEU A 213 -15.39 -23.63 -27.34
C LEU A 213 -15.07 -22.53 -26.34
N TRP A 214 -13.78 -22.35 -26.08
CA TRP A 214 -13.31 -21.22 -25.31
C TRP A 214 -13.49 -19.92 -26.08
N ASN A 215 -13.88 -18.87 -25.36
CA ASN A 215 -13.71 -17.52 -25.87
C ASN A 215 -12.22 -17.27 -26.17
N GLN A 216 -11.92 -16.67 -27.32
CA GLN A 216 -10.55 -16.39 -27.76
C GLN A 216 -9.82 -15.46 -26.78
N GLN A 217 -10.53 -14.52 -26.17
CA GLN A 217 -9.97 -13.57 -25.22
C GLN A 217 -10.27 -14.00 -23.78
N THR A 218 -9.20 -14.12 -22.98
CA THR A 218 -9.32 -14.26 -21.53
C THR A 218 -9.40 -12.88 -20.90
N ASN A 219 -10.31 -12.69 -19.95
CA ASN A 219 -10.47 -11.44 -19.24
C ASN A 219 -9.41 -11.32 -18.12
N TYR A 220 -8.36 -10.55 -18.41
CA TYR A 220 -7.30 -10.19 -17.47
C TYR A 220 -7.45 -8.77 -16.87
N THR A 221 -8.58 -8.09 -17.11
CA THR A 221 -8.79 -6.70 -16.61
C THR A 221 -8.73 -6.62 -15.09
N ALA A 222 -9.20 -7.67 -14.40
CA ALA A 222 -9.15 -7.79 -12.95
C ALA A 222 -7.71 -7.97 -12.40
N CYS A 223 -6.73 -8.32 -13.24
CA CYS A 223 -5.32 -8.46 -12.86
C CYS A 223 -4.59 -7.10 -12.82
N ALA A 224 -5.25 -6.01 -13.23
CA ALA A 224 -4.73 -4.66 -13.07
C ALA A 224 -4.85 -4.21 -11.61
N ILE A 225 -3.74 -3.73 -11.04
CA ILE A 225 -3.67 -3.36 -9.62
C ILE A 225 -4.09 -1.91 -9.35
N ALA A 226 -3.99 -1.05 -10.37
CA ALA A 226 -4.37 0.35 -10.32
C ALA A 226 -5.80 0.60 -9.79
N PRO A 227 -6.86 -0.09 -10.26
CA PRO A 227 -8.22 0.13 -9.75
C PRO A 227 -8.37 -0.23 -8.26
N VAL A 228 -7.62 -1.21 -7.76
CA VAL A 228 -7.64 -1.60 -6.33
C VAL A 228 -7.05 -0.48 -5.47
N TYR A 229 -5.87 0.03 -5.85
CA TYR A 229 -5.24 1.15 -5.15
C TYR A 229 -6.08 2.43 -5.21
N LEU A 230 -6.68 2.73 -6.37
CA LEU A 230 -7.53 3.91 -6.54
C LEU A 230 -8.72 3.88 -5.58
N ARG A 231 -9.38 2.72 -5.45
CA ARG A 231 -10.49 2.54 -4.50
C ARG A 231 -10.05 2.76 -3.05
N ARG A 232 -8.95 2.12 -2.64
CA ARG A 232 -8.37 2.23 -1.28
C ARG A 232 -7.97 3.67 -0.95
N TYR A 233 -7.27 4.35 -1.86
CA TYR A 233 -6.82 5.72 -1.65
C TYR A 233 -7.94 6.74 -1.68
N ASN A 234 -8.97 6.55 -2.52
CA ASN A 234 -10.16 7.39 -2.49
C ASN A 234 -10.90 7.27 -1.15
N TYR A 235 -11.07 6.04 -0.63
CA TYR A 235 -11.64 5.83 0.70
C TYR A 235 -10.84 6.56 1.78
N HIS A 236 -9.50 6.42 1.76
CA HIS A 236 -8.65 7.11 2.72
C HIS A 236 -8.79 8.64 2.65
N VAL A 237 -8.79 9.22 1.45
CA VAL A 237 -8.98 10.67 1.27
C VAL A 237 -10.32 11.14 1.85
N VAL A 238 -11.41 10.41 1.60
CA VAL A 238 -12.72 10.74 2.16
C VAL A 238 -12.69 10.69 3.69
N ALA A 239 -12.10 9.67 4.28
CA ALA A 239 -11.97 9.54 5.74
C ALA A 239 -11.18 10.71 6.36
N LEU A 240 -10.07 11.13 5.73
CA LEU A 240 -9.28 12.27 6.18
C LEU A 240 -10.04 13.60 6.07
N ILE A 241 -10.84 13.79 5.02
CA ILE A 241 -11.70 14.98 4.87
C ILE A 241 -12.73 15.05 5.99
N VAL A 242 -13.37 13.93 6.34
CA VAL A 242 -14.32 13.87 7.47
C VAL A 242 -13.62 14.24 8.78
N CYS A 243 -12.39 13.74 9.00
CA CYS A 243 -11.60 14.13 10.17
C CYS A 243 -11.33 15.64 10.24
N ILE A 244 -10.95 16.26 9.11
CA ILE A 244 -10.71 17.70 9.03
C ILE A 244 -12.00 18.47 9.34
N ALA A 245 -13.13 18.08 8.76
CA ALA A 245 -14.43 18.74 8.96
C ALA A 245 -14.86 18.74 10.44
N TRP A 246 -14.54 17.69 11.20
CA TRP A 246 -14.81 17.63 12.64
C TRP A 246 -13.77 18.36 13.49
N SER A 247 -12.51 18.42 13.06
CA SER A 247 -11.41 19.00 13.84
C SER A 247 -11.33 20.52 13.70
N LEU A 248 -11.66 21.07 12.53
CA LEU A 248 -11.56 22.52 12.27
C LEU A 248 -12.45 23.36 13.20
N PRO A 249 -13.74 23.06 13.43
CA PRO A 249 -14.57 23.88 14.32
C PRO A 249 -14.05 23.84 15.76
N ALA A 250 -13.51 22.71 16.23
CA ALA A 250 -12.88 22.62 17.55
C ALA A 250 -11.64 23.51 17.67
N ILE A 251 -10.78 23.56 16.64
CA ILE A 251 -9.63 24.48 16.60
C ILE A 251 -10.10 25.93 16.65
N ILE A 252 -11.14 26.28 15.89
CA ILE A 252 -11.71 27.64 15.89
C ILE A 252 -12.20 28.01 17.29
N ILE A 253 -12.95 27.13 17.97
CA ILE A 253 -13.44 27.37 19.34
C ILE A 253 -12.28 27.62 20.31
N PHE A 254 -11.22 26.81 20.25
CA PHE A 254 -10.04 26.99 21.11
C PHE A 254 -9.24 28.26 20.82
N LEU A 255 -9.31 28.80 19.61
CA LEU A 255 -8.66 30.06 19.24
C LEU A 255 -9.51 31.29 19.57
N SER A 256 -10.84 31.18 19.45
CA SER A 256 -11.77 32.29 19.67
C SER A 256 -11.94 32.67 21.14
N ILE A 257 -11.76 31.74 22.08
CA ILE A 257 -11.97 31.98 23.52
C ILE A 257 -10.64 32.34 24.19
N PRO A 258 -10.48 33.57 24.75
CA PRO A 258 -9.23 34.01 25.35
C PRO A 258 -8.70 33.12 26.47
N THR A 259 -9.57 32.67 27.37
CA THR A 259 -9.24 31.80 28.51
C THR A 259 -8.50 30.54 28.07
N PHE A 260 -8.92 29.95 26.93
CA PHE A 260 -8.33 28.73 26.38
C PHE A 260 -6.97 28.94 25.72
N ARG A 261 -6.56 30.18 25.48
CA ARG A 261 -5.23 30.50 24.94
C ARG A 261 -4.14 30.53 26.00
N GLU A 262 -4.51 30.65 27.28
CA GLU A 262 -3.57 30.73 28.40
C GLU A 262 -3.41 29.38 29.11
N THR A 263 -4.45 28.56 29.14
CA THR A 263 -4.41 27.23 29.77
C THR A 263 -3.52 26.26 28.99
N THR A 264 -2.37 25.88 29.55
CA THR A 264 -1.38 25.00 28.89
C THR A 264 -1.97 23.69 28.39
N ARG A 265 -2.85 23.02 29.16
CA ARG A 265 -3.53 21.79 28.74
C ARG A 265 -4.29 21.97 27.42
N VAL A 266 -5.04 23.07 27.30
CA VAL A 266 -5.85 23.36 26.11
C VAL A 266 -4.96 23.76 24.93
N ILE A 267 -3.86 24.47 25.18
CA ILE A 267 -2.84 24.76 24.16
C ILE A 267 -2.29 23.46 23.55
N LEU A 268 -1.98 22.45 24.36
CA LEU A 268 -1.44 21.17 23.88
C LEU A 268 -2.45 20.40 23.02
N HIS A 269 -3.70 20.24 23.49
CA HIS A 269 -4.76 19.59 22.71
C HIS A 269 -5.05 20.34 21.39
N ARG A 270 -5.05 21.67 21.41
CA ARG A 270 -5.19 22.50 20.21
C ARG A 270 -4.05 22.26 19.23
N ASN A 271 -2.81 22.24 19.69
CA ASN A 271 -1.64 22.00 18.85
C ASN A 271 -1.65 20.59 18.25
N LEU A 272 -2.11 19.58 18.99
CA LEU A 272 -2.32 18.23 18.48
C LEU A 272 -3.36 18.21 17.34
N LEU A 273 -4.50 18.89 17.52
CA LEU A 273 -5.52 19.00 16.46
C LEU A 273 -4.98 19.72 15.21
N ILE A 274 -4.21 20.81 15.39
CA ILE A 274 -3.57 21.53 14.28
C ILE A 274 -2.61 20.61 13.55
N ALA A 275 -1.75 19.87 14.26
CA ALA A 275 -0.82 18.93 13.66
C ALA A 275 -1.54 17.84 12.86
N ILE A 276 -2.65 17.29 13.38
CA ILE A 276 -3.48 16.31 12.68
C ILE A 276 -4.07 16.89 11.39
N VAL A 277 -4.61 18.11 11.44
CA VAL A 277 -5.17 18.78 10.26
C VAL A 277 -4.09 19.02 9.20
N VAL A 278 -2.92 19.53 9.59
CA VAL A 278 -1.80 19.76 8.67
C VAL A 278 -1.32 18.45 8.03
N ARG A 279 -1.15 17.38 8.82
CA ARG A 279 -0.82 16.03 8.33
C ARG A 279 -1.85 15.54 7.32
N ASN A 280 -3.14 15.67 7.63
CA ASN A 280 -4.22 15.20 6.77
C ASN A 280 -4.26 15.98 5.45
N ILE A 281 -4.09 17.31 5.48
CA ILE A 281 -4.03 18.14 4.26
C ILE A 281 -2.86 17.70 3.38
N LEU A 282 -1.65 17.59 3.94
CA LEU A 282 -0.46 17.18 3.18
C LEU A 282 -0.59 15.76 2.61
N THR A 283 -1.21 14.84 3.36
CA THR A 283 -1.48 13.47 2.91
C THR A 283 -2.49 13.44 1.77
N ILE A 284 -3.56 14.25 1.85
CA ILE A 284 -4.55 14.37 0.77
C ILE A 284 -3.88 14.95 -0.47
N THR A 285 -3.11 16.03 -0.34
CA THR A 285 -2.39 16.64 -1.45
C THR A 285 -1.47 15.62 -2.11
N SER A 286 -0.58 14.97 -1.36
CA SER A 286 0.33 13.94 -1.88
C SER A 286 -0.43 12.81 -2.58
N ARG A 287 -1.49 12.26 -1.97
CA ARG A 287 -2.25 11.15 -2.59
C ARG A 287 -2.97 11.57 -3.87
N LYS A 288 -3.59 12.75 -3.91
CA LYS A 288 -4.34 13.24 -5.08
C LYS A 288 -3.42 13.66 -6.22
N THR A 289 -2.36 14.43 -5.94
CA THR A 289 -1.52 15.02 -6.98
C THR A 289 -0.41 14.09 -7.46
N ILE A 290 0.01 13.12 -6.64
CA ILE A 290 1.11 12.22 -6.97
C ILE A 290 0.55 10.85 -7.36
N ILE A 291 -0.13 10.18 -6.42
CA ILE A 291 -0.45 8.77 -6.56
C ILE A 291 -1.66 8.54 -7.48
N ILE A 292 -2.76 9.24 -7.23
CA ILE A 292 -4.00 9.08 -8.01
C ILE A 292 -3.81 9.58 -9.45
N ASP A 293 -3.10 10.68 -9.64
CA ASP A 293 -2.76 11.21 -10.97
C ASP A 293 -1.90 10.21 -11.78
N ALA A 294 -0.88 9.62 -11.15
CA ALA A 294 -0.05 8.59 -11.77
C ALA A 294 -0.85 7.30 -12.11
N LEU A 295 -1.85 6.94 -11.32
CA LEU A 295 -2.69 5.76 -11.58
C LEU A 295 -3.75 5.97 -12.68
N LEU A 296 -4.19 7.22 -12.89
CA LEU A 296 -5.24 7.55 -13.87
C LEU A 296 -4.68 7.93 -15.25
N SER A 297 -3.42 8.36 -15.34
CA SER A 297 -2.81 8.83 -16.57
C SER A 297 -1.98 7.75 -17.26
N PRO A 298 -2.38 7.23 -18.44
CA PRO A 298 -1.63 6.22 -19.17
C PRO A 298 -0.46 6.77 -20.01
N SER A 299 -0.31 8.09 -20.11
CA SER A 299 0.76 8.74 -20.88
C SER A 299 1.82 9.36 -19.97
N LEU A 300 3.06 8.88 -20.15
CA LEU A 300 4.27 9.26 -19.43
C LEU A 300 4.60 10.78 -19.48
N SER A 301 4.00 11.55 -20.39
CA SER A 301 4.46 12.91 -20.74
C SER A 301 3.88 14.06 -19.91
N ASN A 302 2.91 13.83 -19.01
CA ASN A 302 2.23 14.90 -18.26
C ASN A 302 2.27 14.71 -16.73
N HIS A 303 3.07 13.79 -16.21
CA HIS A 303 3.17 13.62 -14.77
C HIS A 303 3.82 14.84 -14.12
N LEU A 304 3.15 15.45 -13.12
CA LEU A 304 3.80 16.43 -12.23
C LEU A 304 5.05 15.85 -11.55
N MET A 305 5.10 14.52 -11.38
CA MET A 305 6.24 13.77 -10.86
C MET A 305 7.50 13.87 -11.74
N GLU A 306 7.34 13.89 -13.07
CA GLU A 306 8.45 13.94 -14.02
C GLU A 306 8.77 15.39 -14.41
N LYS A 307 7.77 16.27 -14.41
CA LYS A 307 7.94 17.70 -14.75
C LYS A 307 8.54 18.53 -13.60
N ASN A 308 8.30 18.17 -12.33
CA ASN A 308 8.73 18.94 -11.15
C ASN A 308 9.18 18.04 -9.97
N THR A 309 10.21 17.22 -10.19
CA THR A 309 10.76 16.29 -9.17
C THR A 309 11.10 16.98 -7.84
N VAL A 310 11.57 18.23 -7.87
CA VAL A 310 11.94 18.99 -6.66
C VAL A 310 10.72 19.28 -5.78
N LEU A 311 9.61 19.71 -6.38
CA LEU A 311 8.37 20.00 -5.64
C LEU A 311 7.85 18.73 -4.95
N CYS A 312 7.96 17.58 -5.63
CA CYS A 312 7.55 16.28 -5.11
C CYS A 312 8.37 15.87 -3.87
N ARG A 313 9.69 16.13 -3.88
CA ARG A 313 10.57 15.87 -2.71
C ARG A 313 10.25 16.78 -1.55
N ILE A 314 10.04 18.06 -1.81
CA ILE A 314 9.65 19.04 -0.78
C ILE A 314 8.32 18.62 -0.13
N LEU A 315 7.32 18.27 -0.94
CA LEU A 315 6.03 17.81 -0.43
C LEU A 315 6.16 16.51 0.38
N SER A 316 6.99 15.56 -0.07
CA SER A 316 7.27 14.31 0.64
C SER A 316 7.93 14.56 1.99
N PHE A 317 8.92 15.46 2.04
CA PHE A 317 9.57 15.88 3.28
C PHE A 317 8.58 16.50 4.27
N PHE A 318 7.77 17.47 3.82
CA PHE A 318 6.77 18.09 4.67
C PHE A 318 5.67 17.10 5.10
N GLY A 319 5.26 16.16 4.26
CA GLY A 319 4.32 15.09 4.62
C GLY A 319 4.89 14.17 5.70
N SER A 320 6.17 13.79 5.57
CA SER A 320 6.88 13.00 6.58
C SER A 320 7.01 13.76 7.90
N ALA A 321 7.42 15.04 7.85
CA ALA A 321 7.54 15.91 9.02
C ALA A 321 6.19 16.14 9.70
N ALA A 322 5.12 16.42 8.96
CA ALA A 322 3.80 16.60 9.54
C ALA A 322 3.29 15.32 10.22
N THR A 323 3.57 14.15 9.65
CA THR A 323 3.29 12.86 10.30
C THR A 323 4.07 12.75 11.61
N SER A 324 5.39 12.96 11.59
CA SER A 324 6.24 12.94 12.80
C SER A 324 5.80 13.95 13.85
N SER A 325 5.34 15.13 13.43
CA SER A 325 4.79 16.17 14.30
C SER A 325 3.56 15.70 15.05
N THR A 326 2.67 14.93 14.42
CA THR A 326 1.52 14.36 15.13
C THR A 326 1.95 13.41 16.26
N TYR A 327 2.92 12.54 16.02
CA TYR A 327 3.47 11.66 17.08
C TYR A 327 4.16 12.46 18.19
N ALA A 328 4.93 13.48 17.83
CA ALA A 328 5.60 14.35 18.80
C ALA A 328 4.59 15.11 19.68
N CYS A 329 3.53 15.66 19.08
CA CYS A 329 2.42 16.30 19.80
C CYS A 329 1.70 15.30 20.71
N MET A 330 1.43 14.07 20.24
CA MET A 330 0.82 13.02 21.07
C MET A 330 1.69 12.68 22.28
N LEU A 331 3.02 12.64 22.12
CA LEU A 331 3.94 12.36 23.21
C LEU A 331 3.96 13.48 24.24
N VAL A 332 4.02 14.73 23.79
CA VAL A 332 4.04 15.88 24.70
C VAL A 332 2.71 16.03 25.43
N ASP A 333 1.59 15.81 24.74
CA ASP A 333 0.27 15.80 25.36
C ASP A 333 0.14 14.66 26.40
N GLY A 334 0.59 13.46 26.03
CA GLY A 334 0.62 12.29 26.93
C GLY A 334 1.52 12.48 28.15
N TYR A 335 2.72 13.04 27.96
CA TYR A 335 3.64 13.39 29.04
C TYR A 335 3.05 14.45 29.98
N TYR A 336 2.42 15.49 29.43
CA TYR A 336 1.80 16.54 30.25
C TYR A 336 0.62 15.99 31.06
N LEU A 337 -0.22 15.14 30.44
CA LEU A 337 -1.32 14.47 31.14
C LEU A 337 -0.81 13.55 32.26
N HIS A 338 0.24 12.75 31.98
CA HIS A 338 0.90 11.90 32.98
C HIS A 338 1.39 12.72 34.16
N LYS A 339 2.13 13.80 33.88
CA LYS A 339 2.64 14.71 34.90
C LYS A 339 1.52 15.25 35.78
N MET A 340 0.44 15.74 35.17
CA MET A 340 -0.67 16.35 35.89
C MET A 340 -1.46 15.36 36.75
N ILE A 341 -1.55 14.08 36.39
CA ILE A 341 -2.32 13.07 37.13
C ILE A 341 -1.47 12.34 38.18
N VAL A 342 -0.23 11.99 37.80
CA VAL A 342 0.66 11.10 38.57
C VAL A 342 1.71 11.90 39.34
N ARG A 343 2.28 12.95 38.75
CA ARG A 343 3.38 13.76 39.33
C ARG A 343 2.94 15.20 39.60
N THR A 344 1.83 15.36 40.31
CA THR A 344 1.16 16.66 40.55
C THR A 344 2.07 17.71 41.19
N PHE A 345 3.01 17.30 42.05
CA PHE A 345 3.94 18.21 42.75
C PHE A 345 5.22 18.55 41.96
N ALA A 346 5.40 17.99 40.76
CA ALA A 346 6.55 18.32 39.93
C ALA A 346 6.44 19.73 39.32
N LYS A 347 7.58 20.41 39.18
CA LYS A 347 7.69 21.76 38.60
C LYS A 347 7.00 21.84 37.23
N GLU A 348 6.32 22.95 36.95
CA GLU A 348 5.71 23.19 35.64
C GLU A 348 6.77 23.32 34.54
N PRO A 349 6.69 22.48 33.47
CA PRO A 349 7.59 22.64 32.35
C PRO A 349 7.25 23.95 31.65
N GLN A 350 8.28 24.72 31.30
CA GLN A 350 8.10 25.92 30.50
C GLN A 350 7.58 25.52 29.11
N VAL A 351 6.58 26.25 28.62
CA VAL A 351 5.95 25.98 27.31
C VAL A 351 6.97 26.01 26.16
N ILE A 352 7.99 26.86 26.25
CA ILE A 352 9.07 26.95 25.26
C ILE A 352 9.83 25.62 25.15
N ASN A 353 10.14 24.96 26.27
CA ASN A 353 10.86 23.68 26.27
C ASN A 353 10.02 22.58 25.61
N LEU A 354 8.70 22.59 25.82
CA LEU A 354 7.80 21.66 25.14
C LEU A 354 7.80 21.87 23.63
N TYR A 355 7.78 23.12 23.16
CA TYR A 355 7.87 23.43 21.72
C TYR A 355 9.21 23.01 21.10
N ILE A 356 10.33 23.20 21.82
CA ILE A 356 11.65 22.73 21.36
C ILE A 356 11.63 21.20 21.18
N VAL A 357 11.08 20.47 22.16
CA VAL A 357 10.95 19.01 22.06
C VAL A 357 10.10 18.62 20.85
N VAL A 358 8.93 19.25 20.65
CA VAL A 358 8.09 18.97 19.46
C VAL A 358 8.86 19.23 18.16
N ALA A 359 9.57 20.36 18.06
CA ALA A 359 10.32 20.72 16.87
C ALA A 359 11.44 19.71 16.57
N VAL A 360 12.23 19.33 17.58
CA VAL A 360 13.31 18.35 17.43
C VAL A 360 12.75 16.99 17.00
N LEU A 361 11.72 16.48 17.70
CA LEU A 361 11.11 15.18 17.36
C LEU A 361 10.37 15.20 16.01
N THR A 362 10.00 16.38 15.50
CA THR A 362 9.36 16.55 14.19
C THR A 362 10.40 16.53 13.06
N PHE A 363 11.41 17.38 13.14
CA PHE A 363 12.31 17.63 12.01
C PHE A 363 13.52 16.70 11.98
N LEU A 364 14.09 16.32 13.14
CA LEU A 364 15.30 15.50 13.18
C LEU A 364 15.14 14.14 12.48
N PRO A 365 14.07 13.35 12.72
CA PRO A 365 13.88 12.08 12.03
C PRO A 365 13.63 12.26 10.53
N SER A 366 12.85 13.28 10.16
CA SER A 366 12.54 13.56 8.75
C SER A 366 13.77 14.05 7.98
N LEU A 367 14.69 14.77 8.63
CA LEU A 367 15.98 15.16 8.05
C LEU A 367 16.89 13.94 7.85
N ILE A 368 17.01 13.06 8.85
CA ILE A 368 17.82 11.83 8.73
C ILE A 368 17.31 10.95 7.58
N TRP A 369 16.00 10.80 7.43
CA TRP A 369 15.45 10.06 6.31
C TRP A 369 15.66 10.76 4.97
N ALA A 370 15.43 12.08 4.91
CA ALA A 370 15.65 12.84 3.68
C ALA A 370 17.12 12.81 3.22
N THR A 371 18.08 12.74 4.14
CA THR A 371 19.50 12.58 3.78
C THR A 371 19.79 11.16 3.27
N ILE A 372 19.25 10.12 3.90
CA ILE A 372 19.40 8.73 3.43
C ILE A 372 18.86 8.60 2.00
N VAL A 373 17.60 9.00 1.79
CA VAL A 373 16.96 8.90 0.47
C VAL A 373 17.61 9.83 -0.55
N GLY A 374 18.01 11.03 -0.15
CA GLY A 374 18.67 11.99 -1.04
C GLY A 374 20.05 11.53 -1.54
N VAL A 375 20.76 10.72 -0.76
CA VAL A 375 22.06 10.15 -1.16
C VAL A 375 21.87 8.96 -2.11
N ASN A 376 20.88 8.10 -1.85
CA ASN A 376 20.65 6.87 -2.60
C ASN A 376 19.85 7.10 -3.90
N GLU A 377 18.85 7.98 -3.87
CA GLU A 377 17.94 8.25 -5.00
C GLU A 377 17.95 9.73 -5.43
N ARG A 378 18.84 10.09 -6.36
CA ARG A 378 19.02 11.49 -6.79
C ARG A 378 17.99 12.01 -7.78
N THR A 379 17.24 11.15 -8.49
CA THR A 379 16.39 11.54 -9.64
C THR A 379 14.90 11.23 -9.46
N SER A 380 14.52 10.38 -8.50
CA SER A 380 13.13 9.99 -8.26
C SER A 380 12.43 10.91 -7.23
N CYS A 381 11.11 10.77 -7.11
CA CYS A 381 10.35 11.39 -6.02
C CYS A 381 10.22 10.44 -4.82
N TRP A 382 10.40 10.98 -3.62
CA TRP A 382 10.44 10.23 -2.36
C TRP A 382 9.08 9.79 -1.79
N THR A 383 8.00 9.89 -2.57
CA THR A 383 6.64 9.47 -2.12
C THR A 383 6.44 7.96 -2.19
N VAL A 384 7.14 7.26 -3.08
CA VAL A 384 7.06 5.81 -3.24
C VAL A 384 8.35 5.18 -2.70
N ASP A 385 8.22 4.36 -1.67
CA ASP A 385 9.36 3.66 -1.07
C ASP A 385 9.76 2.48 -1.96
N SER A 386 10.84 2.64 -2.74
CA SER A 386 11.30 1.64 -3.71
C SER A 386 12.30 0.65 -3.09
N HIS A 387 13.11 1.11 -2.14
CA HIS A 387 14.21 0.35 -1.53
C HIS A 387 14.03 0.08 -0.03
N GLY A 388 12.86 0.40 0.53
CA GLY A 388 12.55 0.15 1.94
C GLY A 388 13.15 1.17 2.89
N GLU A 389 13.57 2.34 2.41
CA GLU A 389 14.34 3.34 3.16
C GLU A 389 13.50 4.10 4.19
N GLN A 390 12.17 3.93 4.16
CA GLN A 390 11.24 4.55 5.08
C GLN A 390 11.38 4.05 6.54
N TRP A 391 12.08 2.92 6.75
CA TRP A 391 12.31 2.32 8.06
C TRP A 391 12.89 3.28 9.09
N ALA A 392 13.73 4.24 8.67
CA ALA A 392 14.41 5.17 9.58
C ALA A 392 13.42 6.07 10.34
N VAL A 393 12.44 6.65 9.64
CA VAL A 393 11.41 7.50 10.29
C VAL A 393 10.40 6.64 11.03
N ASP A 394 10.01 5.50 10.44
CA ASP A 394 9.01 4.62 11.04
C ASP A 394 9.50 4.02 12.37
N SER A 395 10.79 3.68 12.46
CA SER A 395 11.42 3.23 13.72
C SER A 395 11.30 4.29 14.82
N PHE A 396 11.55 5.56 14.49
CA PHE A 396 11.44 6.65 15.44
C PHE A 396 9.99 6.86 15.93
N ARG A 397 9.01 6.78 15.01
CA ARG A 397 7.59 6.87 15.34
C ARG A 397 7.15 5.74 16.27
N VAL A 398 7.64 4.51 16.03
CA VAL A 398 7.37 3.35 16.89
C VAL A 398 7.96 3.56 18.30
N ILE A 399 9.18 4.09 18.42
CA ILE A 399 9.78 4.39 19.73
C ILE A 399 8.92 5.40 20.51
N ILE A 400 8.49 6.48 19.86
CA ILE A 400 7.58 7.45 20.49
C ILE A 400 6.29 6.77 20.97
N LEU A 401 5.71 5.92 20.13
CA LEU A 401 4.47 5.22 20.44
C LEU A 401 4.63 4.25 21.63
N LEU A 402 5.78 3.58 21.73
CA LEU A 402 6.12 2.73 22.88
C LEU A 402 6.19 3.54 24.18
N ILE A 403 6.87 4.69 24.16
CA ILE A 403 6.95 5.59 25.32
C ILE A 403 5.55 6.05 25.72
N ASN A 404 4.73 6.48 24.75
CA ASN A 404 3.36 6.94 25.03
C ASN A 404 2.47 5.83 25.61
N THR A 405 2.69 4.60 25.18
CA THR A 405 1.99 3.42 25.73
C THR A 405 2.39 3.15 27.18
N PHE A 406 3.68 3.25 27.51
CA PHE A 406 4.13 3.16 28.90
C PHE A 406 3.51 4.25 29.78
N LEU A 407 3.45 5.50 29.29
CA LEU A 407 2.78 6.59 30.01
C LEU A 407 1.30 6.30 30.23
N LEU A 408 0.59 5.80 29.22
CA LEU A 408 -0.81 5.42 29.33
C LEU A 408 -1.04 4.32 30.38
N LEU A 409 -0.21 3.26 30.38
CA LEU A 409 -0.33 2.18 31.36
C LEU A 409 -0.15 2.67 32.79
N ASP A 410 0.79 3.59 33.02
CA ASP A 410 1.00 4.18 34.35
C ASP A 410 -0.16 5.10 34.77
N ILE A 411 -0.69 5.91 33.85
CA ILE A 411 -1.91 6.71 34.09
C ILE A 411 -3.07 5.79 34.48
N ILE A 412 -3.30 4.72 33.71
CA ILE A 412 -4.37 3.75 33.99
C ILE A 412 -4.18 3.12 35.36
N ARG A 413 -2.96 2.69 35.71
CA ARG A 413 -2.64 2.11 37.02
C ARG A 413 -3.00 3.06 38.15
N VAL A 414 -2.56 4.32 38.07
CA VAL A 414 -2.83 5.34 39.10
C VAL A 414 -4.31 5.68 39.17
N MET A 415 -4.98 5.82 38.03
CA MET A 415 -6.42 6.09 37.96
C MET A 415 -7.22 4.97 38.64
N ILE A 416 -6.92 3.71 38.32
CA ILE A 416 -7.57 2.54 38.96
C ILE A 416 -7.28 2.51 40.46
N SER A 417 -6.04 2.79 40.87
CA SER A 417 -5.65 2.82 42.29
C SER A 417 -6.42 3.88 43.08
N LYS A 418 -6.55 5.11 42.55
CA LYS A 418 -7.33 6.18 43.18
C LYS A 418 -8.81 5.84 43.28
N MET A 419 -9.36 5.13 42.29
CA MET A 419 -10.76 4.70 42.31
C MET A 419 -11.04 3.56 43.29
N LYS A 420 -10.11 2.61 43.46
CA LYS A 420 -10.27 1.50 44.43
C LYS A 420 -10.34 2.01 45.87
N GLN A 421 -9.78 3.19 46.14
CA GLN A 421 -9.79 3.84 47.46
C GLN A 421 -11.08 4.65 47.73
N GLY A 422 -12.02 4.79 46.78
CA GLY A 422 -13.21 5.62 47.00
C GLY A 422 -14.41 5.47 46.03
N GLY A 423 -14.46 4.47 45.15
CA GLY A 423 -15.49 4.33 44.11
C GLY A 423 -16.33 3.06 44.18
N THR A 424 -17.63 3.17 43.87
CA THR A 424 -18.55 2.03 43.72
C THR A 424 -18.27 1.23 42.43
N THR A 425 -18.67 -0.04 42.34
CA THR A 425 -18.50 -0.90 41.14
C THR A 425 -19.15 -0.34 39.86
N ARG A 426 -20.13 0.56 39.99
CA ARG A 426 -20.74 1.27 38.86
C ARG A 426 -19.85 2.39 38.32
N GLN A 427 -19.12 3.08 39.20
CA GLN A 427 -18.15 4.11 38.80
C GLN A 427 -16.93 3.50 38.13
N THR A 428 -16.46 2.32 38.57
CA THR A 428 -15.32 1.62 37.92
C THR A 428 -15.64 1.18 36.49
N LYS A 429 -16.85 0.67 36.21
CA LYS A 429 -17.29 0.35 34.83
C LYS A 429 -17.39 1.59 33.95
N ALA A 430 -17.87 2.71 34.48
CA ALA A 430 -17.97 3.98 33.76
C ALA A 430 -16.58 4.57 33.43
N ALA A 431 -15.64 4.52 34.38
CA ALA A 431 -14.28 4.98 34.16
C ALA A 431 -13.47 4.06 33.22
N PHE A 432 -13.66 2.74 33.30
CA PHE A 432 -13.07 1.81 32.33
C PHE A 432 -13.53 2.11 30.90
N ARG A 433 -14.82 2.40 30.73
CA ARG A 433 -15.39 2.84 29.44
C ARG A 433 -14.79 4.17 28.98
N ALA A 434 -14.52 5.11 29.89
CA ALA A 434 -13.83 6.36 29.58
C ALA A 434 -12.37 6.14 29.16
N THR A 435 -11.64 5.21 29.79
CA THR A 435 -10.27 4.83 29.39
C THR A 435 -10.20 4.15 28.03
N LEU A 436 -11.25 3.46 27.59
CA LEU A 436 -11.30 2.91 26.24
C LEU A 436 -11.22 4.02 25.17
N PHE A 437 -11.76 5.21 25.47
CA PHE A 437 -11.66 6.38 24.59
C PHE A 437 -10.30 7.09 24.66
N LEU A 438 -9.49 6.83 25.69
CA LEU A 438 -8.10 7.31 25.77
C LEU A 438 -7.16 6.48 24.86
N ILE A 439 -7.52 5.24 24.50
CA ILE A 439 -6.69 4.37 23.63
C ILE A 439 -6.42 4.98 22.23
N PRO A 440 -7.42 5.52 21.50
CA PRO A 440 -7.17 6.25 20.26
C PRO A 440 -6.29 7.50 20.43
N LEU A 441 -6.39 8.17 21.59
CA LEU A 441 -5.68 9.41 21.88
C LEU A 441 -4.17 9.21 21.97
N PHE A 442 -3.76 8.15 22.65
CA PHE A 442 -2.35 7.77 22.82
C PHE A 442 -1.78 7.00 21.63
N GLY A 443 -2.58 6.78 20.58
CA GLY A 443 -2.14 6.13 19.36
C GLY A 443 -2.05 4.60 19.46
N LEU A 444 -2.58 3.96 20.50
CA LEU A 444 -2.38 2.51 20.72
C LEU A 444 -2.98 1.66 19.58
N HIS A 445 -4.01 2.18 18.92
CA HIS A 445 -4.58 1.59 17.70
C HIS A 445 -3.56 1.42 16.57
N ILE A 446 -2.51 2.24 16.55
CA ILE A 446 -1.45 2.22 15.55
C ILE A 446 -0.63 0.93 15.66
N PHE A 447 -0.46 0.34 16.86
CA PHE A 447 0.19 -0.98 16.96
C PHE A 447 -0.62 -2.09 16.29
N ILE A 448 -1.94 -2.03 16.43
CA ILE A 448 -2.87 -2.99 15.81
C ILE A 448 -2.82 -2.86 14.29
N THR A 449 -2.58 -1.66 13.76
CA THR A 449 -2.52 -1.37 12.32
C THR A 449 -1.09 -1.26 11.76
N ALA A 450 -0.05 -1.43 12.58
CA ALA A 450 1.35 -1.30 12.18
C ALA A 450 1.87 -2.56 11.50
N LYS A 451 1.53 -3.76 12.03
CA LYS A 451 1.81 -5.01 11.33
C LYS A 451 0.60 -5.44 10.53
N LYS A 452 0.84 -5.68 9.24
CA LYS A 452 -0.11 -6.33 8.34
C LYS A 452 -0.32 -7.77 8.80
N VAL A 453 -1.29 -7.98 9.70
CA VAL A 453 -1.72 -9.33 10.15
C VAL A 453 -2.77 -9.85 9.16
N VAL A 454 -2.40 -9.96 7.90
CA VAL A 454 -3.26 -10.61 6.90
C VAL A 454 -2.75 -12.03 6.74
N ILE A 455 -3.51 -12.99 7.28
CA ILE A 455 -3.18 -14.42 7.27
C ILE A 455 -3.55 -15.07 5.91
N ASN A 456 -4.50 -14.46 5.19
CA ASN A 456 -4.97 -14.95 3.88
C ASN A 456 -4.71 -13.89 2.80
N ASP A 457 -4.01 -14.25 1.72
CA ASP A 457 -3.72 -13.42 0.53
C ASP A 457 -4.96 -13.03 -0.30
N THR A 458 -6.17 -13.06 0.27
CA THR A 458 -7.41 -12.70 -0.43
C THR A 458 -7.57 -11.19 -0.48
N CYS A 459 -8.03 -10.66 -1.64
CA CYS A 459 -8.22 -9.22 -1.79
C CYS A 459 -9.24 -8.64 -0.80
N VAL A 460 -10.21 -9.43 -0.34
CA VAL A 460 -11.20 -9.01 0.64
C VAL A 460 -10.57 -8.78 2.02
N ALA A 461 -9.71 -9.69 2.49
CA ALA A 461 -9.04 -9.55 3.78
C ALA A 461 -8.10 -8.32 3.77
N GLU A 462 -7.39 -8.14 2.67
CA GLU A 462 -6.53 -6.98 2.40
C GLU A 462 -7.32 -5.65 2.39
N ASP A 463 -8.46 -5.61 1.70
CA ASP A 463 -9.33 -4.43 1.66
C ASP A 463 -9.89 -4.11 3.05
N ILE A 464 -10.36 -5.10 3.80
CA ILE A 464 -10.86 -4.92 5.18
C ILE A 464 -9.77 -4.33 6.06
N TYR A 465 -8.55 -4.86 5.98
CA TYR A 465 -7.41 -4.36 6.76
C TYR A 465 -7.10 -2.90 6.43
N ASP A 466 -6.99 -2.56 5.13
CA ASP A 466 -6.66 -1.20 4.70
C ASP A 466 -7.77 -0.21 5.06
N TYR A 467 -9.04 -0.56 4.87
CA TYR A 467 -10.16 0.29 5.28
C TYR A 467 -10.18 0.49 6.79
N PHE A 468 -10.03 -0.57 7.58
CA PHE A 468 -9.97 -0.46 9.03
C PHE A 468 -8.82 0.44 9.48
N ARG A 469 -7.62 0.27 8.91
CA ARG A 469 -6.46 1.11 9.18
C ARG A 469 -6.74 2.58 8.89
N TYR A 470 -7.28 2.90 7.71
CA TYR A 470 -7.60 4.28 7.32
C TYR A 470 -8.70 4.89 8.20
N THR A 471 -9.72 4.12 8.58
CA THR A 471 -10.75 4.58 9.51
C THR A 471 -10.16 4.90 10.88
N MET A 472 -9.29 4.03 11.42
CA MET A 472 -8.66 4.26 12.72
C MET A 472 -7.77 5.49 12.70
N GLU A 473 -6.95 5.66 11.66
CA GLU A 473 -6.11 6.84 11.46
C GLU A 473 -6.92 8.15 11.39
N ALA A 474 -8.01 8.15 10.62
CA ALA A 474 -8.90 9.31 10.50
C ALA A 474 -9.72 9.58 11.79
N SER A 475 -10.06 8.54 12.55
CA SER A 475 -10.86 8.68 13.77
C SER A 475 -10.13 9.44 14.89
N GLN A 476 -8.80 9.46 14.87
CA GLN A 476 -7.99 10.06 15.93
C GLN A 476 -8.34 11.54 16.17
N GLY A 477 -8.36 12.37 15.12
CA GLY A 477 -8.70 13.79 15.26
C GLY A 477 -10.15 14.00 15.68
N VAL A 478 -11.06 13.16 15.17
CA VAL A 478 -12.49 13.20 15.53
C VAL A 478 -12.67 12.94 17.03
N PHE A 479 -12.02 11.91 17.58
CA PHE A 479 -12.11 11.59 19.01
C PHE A 479 -11.49 12.68 19.88
N VAL A 480 -10.34 13.24 19.49
CA VAL A 480 -9.71 14.36 20.23
C VAL A 480 -10.68 15.55 20.29
N ALA A 481 -11.25 15.96 19.15
CA ALA A 481 -12.20 17.07 19.08
C ALA A 481 -13.47 16.77 19.89
N LEU A 482 -14.02 15.56 19.78
CA LEU A 482 -15.22 15.16 20.49
C LEU A 482 -15.01 15.16 22.01
N LEU A 483 -13.93 14.58 22.52
CA LEU A 483 -13.71 14.43 23.96
C LEU A 483 -13.30 15.75 24.63
N PHE A 484 -12.37 16.49 24.02
CA PHE A 484 -11.78 17.67 24.67
C PHE A 484 -12.49 18.98 24.33
N CYS A 485 -13.23 19.04 23.22
CA CYS A 485 -14.00 20.21 22.82
C CYS A 485 -15.51 19.99 22.98
N TYR A 486 -16.12 19.08 22.20
CA TYR A 486 -17.58 19.00 22.08
C TYR A 486 -18.30 18.32 23.25
N ALA A 487 -17.67 17.38 23.94
CA ALA A 487 -18.25 16.72 25.11
C ALA A 487 -17.81 17.39 26.42
N ASN A 488 -16.89 18.35 26.36
CA ASN A 488 -16.29 18.95 27.52
C ASN A 488 -17.20 20.03 28.13
N THR A 489 -17.62 19.80 29.38
CA THR A 489 -18.52 20.71 30.11
C THR A 489 -17.88 22.07 30.41
N GLU A 490 -16.56 22.14 30.58
CA GLU A 490 -15.83 23.39 30.74
C GLU A 490 -15.97 24.26 29.48
N VAL A 491 -15.80 23.65 28.31
CA VAL A 491 -15.96 24.32 27.01
C VAL A 491 -17.39 24.81 26.80
N HIS A 492 -18.39 24.00 27.15
CA HIS A 492 -19.78 24.42 27.09
C HIS A 492 -20.09 25.63 27.98
N ASN A 493 -19.54 25.66 29.19
CA ASN A 493 -19.78 26.76 30.13
C ASN A 493 -19.10 28.05 29.65
N GLU A 494 -17.87 27.96 29.18
CA GLU A 494 -17.16 29.13 28.63
C GLU A 494 -17.78 29.63 27.33
N LEU A 495 -18.28 28.75 26.47
CA LEU A 495 -19.01 29.14 25.26
C LEU A 495 -20.31 29.88 25.61
N LYS A 496 -21.08 29.41 26.61
CA LYS A 496 -22.26 30.12 27.12
C LYS A 496 -21.87 31.49 27.70
N ASN A 497 -20.76 31.57 28.42
CA ASN A 497 -20.25 32.83 28.96
C ASN A 497 -19.85 33.81 27.85
N ALA A 498 -19.13 33.34 26.83
CA ALA A 498 -18.75 34.12 25.67
C ALA A 498 -19.98 34.62 24.89
N PHE A 499 -20.97 33.74 24.66
CA PHE A 499 -22.22 34.11 24.01
C PHE A 499 -23.00 35.15 24.81
N ARG A 500 -23.07 35.01 26.14
CA ARG A 500 -23.70 36.00 27.03
C ARG A 500 -23.00 37.37 26.92
N LYS A 501 -21.66 37.41 26.96
CA LYS A 501 -20.89 38.65 26.80
C LYS A 501 -21.12 39.28 25.42
N LEU A 502 -21.12 38.48 24.36
CA LEU A 502 -21.40 38.94 23.00
C LEU A 502 -22.82 39.49 22.88
N SER A 503 -23.83 38.82 23.43
CA SER A 503 -25.22 39.29 23.42
C SER A 503 -25.38 40.61 24.16
N ILE A 504 -24.70 40.81 25.30
CA ILE A 504 -24.73 42.09 26.03
C ILE A 504 -24.09 43.19 25.19
N HIS A 505 -22.93 42.92 24.59
CA HIS A 505 -22.22 43.89 23.76
C HIS A 505 -23.01 44.27 22.49
N LEU A 506 -23.66 43.31 21.84
CA LEU A 506 -24.53 43.56 20.68
C LEU A 506 -25.78 44.34 21.06
N ASN A 507 -26.38 44.08 22.22
CA ASN A 507 -27.50 44.86 22.71
C ASN A 507 -27.09 46.30 23.04
N GLN A 508 -25.93 46.49 23.68
CA GLN A 508 -25.41 47.83 24.00
C GLN A 508 -25.03 48.63 22.76
N ARG A 509 -24.49 47.99 21.71
CA ARG A 509 -23.98 48.68 20.52
C ARG A 509 -25.01 48.86 19.39
N TYR A 510 -25.94 47.92 19.23
CA TYR A 510 -26.88 47.89 18.12
C TYR A 510 -28.36 47.76 18.54
N GLY A 511 -28.66 47.66 19.85
CA GLY A 511 -30.04 47.48 20.35
C GLY A 511 -30.65 46.11 20.01
N TRP A 512 -29.84 45.15 19.54
CA TRP A 512 -30.30 43.83 19.12
C TRP A 512 -30.45 42.89 20.31
N ASN A 513 -31.70 42.56 20.67
CA ASN A 513 -32.03 41.59 21.72
C ASN A 513 -32.01 40.15 21.16
N ILE A 514 -30.86 39.49 21.23
CA ILE A 514 -30.66 38.08 20.80
C ILE A 514 -30.76 37.09 22.00
N GLY A 515 -30.92 37.60 23.23
CA GLY A 515 -31.07 36.76 24.42
C GLY A 515 -32.46 36.12 24.55
N PRO A 516 -32.58 34.92 25.14
CA PRO A 516 -33.90 34.36 25.49
C PRO A 516 -34.62 35.33 26.43
N LYS A 517 -35.91 35.60 26.16
CA LYS A 517 -36.77 36.45 27.00
C LYS A 517 -36.84 35.87 28.42
N THR A 518 -35.91 36.26 29.30
CA THR A 518 -35.98 35.93 30.72
C THR A 518 -37.20 36.64 31.30
N LYS A 519 -38.22 35.89 31.75
CA LYS A 519 -39.26 36.43 32.63
C LYS A 519 -38.55 37.06 33.83
N SER A 520 -38.57 38.39 33.90
CA SER A 520 -38.04 39.15 35.02
C SER A 520 -38.76 38.72 36.30
N ARG A 521 -38.07 37.96 37.16
CA ARG A 521 -38.47 37.83 38.56
C ARG A 521 -37.75 38.96 39.28
N ARG A 522 -38.44 40.09 39.48
CA ARG A 522 -37.96 41.20 40.31
C ARG A 522 -37.52 40.64 41.67
N ARG A 523 -36.21 40.66 41.95
CA ARG A 523 -35.70 40.62 43.31
C ARG A 523 -35.70 42.06 43.80
N THR A 524 -36.69 42.41 44.61
CA THR A 524 -36.70 43.63 45.41
C THR A 524 -35.59 43.53 46.44
N THR A 525 -34.52 44.30 46.28
CA THR A 525 -33.55 44.55 47.35
C THR A 525 -34.12 45.62 48.25
N THR A 526 -34.59 45.25 49.44
CA THR A 526 -34.88 46.19 50.53
C THR A 526 -33.55 46.71 51.08
N ALA A 527 -33.27 48.00 50.89
CA ALA A 527 -32.19 48.69 51.58
C ALA A 527 -32.68 49.07 52.99
N THR A 528 -32.02 48.57 54.02
CA THR A 528 -32.20 49.04 55.41
C THR A 528 -31.54 50.41 55.56
N TYR A 529 -32.38 51.44 55.75
CA TYR A 529 -31.97 52.80 56.11
C TYR A 529 -31.61 52.84 57.60
N VAL A 530 -30.39 53.24 57.94
CA VAL A 530 -29.95 53.46 59.33
C VAL A 530 -30.13 54.95 59.63
N GLN A 531 -30.99 55.26 60.59
CA GLN A 531 -31.34 56.63 60.98
C GLN A 531 -30.32 57.18 61.99
N SER A 532 -29.70 58.32 61.67
CA SER A 532 -28.80 59.05 62.57
C SER A 532 -29.62 59.77 63.65
N ARG A 533 -29.34 59.47 64.92
CA ARG A 533 -29.86 60.22 66.09
C ARG A 533 -29.10 61.55 66.19
N ASP A 534 -29.81 62.65 65.95
CA ASP A 534 -29.40 63.98 66.42
C ASP A 534 -29.65 64.06 67.93
N SER A 535 -28.62 64.48 68.66
CA SER A 535 -28.67 64.78 70.09
C SER A 535 -28.47 66.28 70.29
N ARG A 536 -29.56 67.01 70.54
CA ARG A 536 -29.55 68.34 71.20
C ARG A 536 -30.92 68.70 71.78
N SER A 537 -31.00 68.70 73.11
CA SER A 537 -31.89 69.50 73.98
C SER A 537 -31.23 69.41 75.36
N ASP A 538 -30.51 70.44 75.81
CA ASP A 538 -31.04 71.56 76.61
C ASP A 538 -31.90 71.10 77.81
N PHE A 539 -31.38 71.45 79.00
CA PHE A 539 -31.81 71.23 80.39
C PHE A 539 -31.41 69.93 81.08
#